data_AF-A0A938MPQ0-F1
#
_entry.id   AF-A0A938MPQ0-F1
#
_cell.length_a   1.000
_cell.length_b   1.000
_cell.length_c   1.000
_cell.angle_alpha   90.00
_cell.angle_beta   90.00
_cell.angle_gamma   90.00
#
_symmetry.space_group_name_H-M   'P 1'
#
loop_
_entity.id
_entity.type
_entity.pdbx_description
1 polymer ?
#
loop_
_entity_poly.entity_id
_entity_poly.type
_entity_poly.pdbx_seq_one_letter_code
_entity_poly.pdbx_strand_id
1 'polypeptide(L)'
;MGDVDFGEAGGETWTIVVSFGRHPSAAEAANSQDKVDWYDADLSGDTVCTECFAAAELKRYLCAMAGREDAFPILSDQSDPSDNVLVVGSWLSNRLTARFRGQLLTQDGGPGKGESGGFQIKTLREGGRRIILLCGNDRVGTLYAVYEFLERLGVRWYGPGKVNEEVPAKLPEPLPGVSVQDWPKFRTRGFWAWEDRGNPDFFDWMARNRMNLWTVDQSDLPNLKKRGLLLTCGQHDITPRFLGPTSPYPYDHPQFTGDEQKPRDPYPVSREFRGDADGNKALTFGEAHPEWYGLRDGKRMADLSANVNFCSSNLDAVHEMMKSYVQDLIAGRWRRADVCNFWTLDGGKWC
;
A
#
# COMPACT_ATOMS: atom_id res chain seq x y z
N MET A 1 -40.93 22.49 -48.18
CA MET A 1 -39.47 22.22 -48.13
C MET A 1 -39.23 21.82 -46.69
N GLY A 2 -38.96 20.54 -46.47
CA GLY A 2 -39.18 19.87 -45.18
C GLY A 2 -38.22 20.31 -44.07
N ASP A 3 -38.76 20.37 -42.86
CA ASP A 3 -37.99 20.39 -41.62
C ASP A 3 -37.08 19.16 -41.59
N VAL A 4 -35.77 19.41 -41.47
CA VAL A 4 -34.78 18.37 -41.23
C VAL A 4 -34.83 18.08 -39.73
N ASP A 5 -35.52 17.01 -39.39
CA ASP A 5 -35.45 16.36 -38.09
C ASP A 5 -34.01 15.90 -37.87
N PHE A 6 -33.25 16.65 -37.06
CA PHE A 6 -31.99 16.17 -36.50
C PHE A 6 -32.35 15.18 -35.40
N GLY A 7 -32.72 13.96 -35.81
CA GLY A 7 -32.87 12.85 -34.89
C GLY A 7 -31.64 12.78 -34.00
N GLU A 8 -31.84 12.92 -32.69
CA GLU A 8 -30.81 12.65 -31.70
C GLU A 8 -30.21 11.28 -32.02
N ALA A 9 -28.93 11.24 -32.37
CA ALA A 9 -28.20 10.00 -32.42
C ALA A 9 -28.21 9.44 -31.00
N GLY A 10 -29.10 8.46 -30.75
CA GLY A 10 -29.24 7.79 -29.47
C GLY A 10 -27.94 7.04 -29.15
N GLY A 11 -26.99 7.73 -28.53
CA GLY A 11 -25.73 7.16 -28.08
C GLY A 11 -25.98 6.05 -27.06
N GLU A 12 -25.11 5.03 -27.06
CA GLU A 12 -25.18 3.94 -26.09
C GLU A 12 -25.19 4.50 -24.65
N THR A 13 -26.22 4.18 -23.87
CA THR A 13 -26.28 4.48 -22.44
C THR A 13 -25.42 3.48 -21.67
N TRP A 14 -24.59 3.99 -20.76
CA TRP A 14 -23.67 3.18 -19.95
C TRP A 14 -23.86 3.52 -18.47
N THR A 15 -23.90 2.50 -17.62
CA THR A 15 -23.99 2.62 -16.17
C THR A 15 -22.80 1.94 -15.49
N ILE A 16 -22.22 2.56 -14.48
CA ILE A 16 -21.18 1.95 -13.65
C ILE A 16 -21.85 1.22 -12.48
N VAL A 17 -21.48 -0.04 -12.24
CA VAL A 17 -22.01 -0.86 -11.16
C VAL A 17 -20.87 -1.28 -10.23
N VAL A 18 -20.97 -0.91 -8.95
CA VAL A 18 -19.98 -1.23 -7.91
C VAL A 18 -20.69 -1.53 -6.59
N SER A 19 -20.10 -2.40 -5.76
CA SER A 19 -20.58 -2.59 -4.39
C SER A 19 -20.03 -1.49 -3.48
N PHE A 20 -20.93 -0.71 -2.88
CA PHE A 20 -20.58 0.28 -1.86
C PHE A 20 -20.93 -0.19 -0.44
N GLY A 21 -21.13 -1.50 -0.25
CA GLY A 21 -21.38 -2.12 1.05
C GLY A 21 -22.56 -1.48 1.80
N ARG A 22 -22.32 -1.06 3.04
CA ARG A 22 -23.33 -0.40 3.90
C ARG A 22 -23.38 1.11 3.73
N HIS A 23 -22.58 1.69 2.84
CA HIS A 23 -22.59 3.14 2.62
C HIS A 23 -23.84 3.56 1.83
N PRO A 24 -24.31 4.81 2.01
CA PRO A 24 -25.43 5.33 1.22
C PRO A 24 -25.14 5.48 -0.27
N SER A 25 -23.86 5.68 -0.63
CA SER A 25 -23.43 5.87 -2.02
C SER A 25 -21.97 5.45 -2.24
N ALA A 26 -21.61 5.21 -3.51
CA ALA A 26 -20.21 4.99 -3.90
C ALA A 26 -19.30 6.18 -3.56
N ALA A 27 -19.81 7.41 -3.65
CA ALA A 27 -19.03 8.61 -3.30
C ALA A 27 -18.66 8.64 -1.81
N GLU A 28 -19.58 8.26 -0.93
CA GLU A 28 -19.28 8.17 0.50
C GLU A 28 -18.31 7.02 0.83
N ALA A 29 -18.49 5.86 0.19
CA ALA A 29 -17.56 4.74 0.33
C ALA A 29 -16.15 5.08 -0.16
N ALA A 30 -16.02 5.77 -1.31
CA ALA A 30 -14.73 6.19 -1.85
C ALA A 30 -13.96 7.18 -0.95
N ASN A 31 -14.67 7.87 -0.05
CA ASN A 31 -14.12 8.87 0.86
C ASN A 31 -14.15 8.41 2.33
N SER A 32 -14.33 7.11 2.59
CA SER A 32 -14.41 6.54 3.94
C SER A 32 -13.05 6.09 4.49
N GLN A 33 -11.92 6.38 3.82
CA GLN A 33 -10.61 5.80 4.15
C GLN A 33 -10.20 5.96 5.62
N ASP A 34 -10.54 7.09 6.26
CA ASP A 34 -10.18 7.37 7.66
C ASP A 34 -10.98 6.53 8.68
N LYS A 35 -12.04 5.86 8.23
CA LYS A 35 -12.91 4.99 9.03
C LYS A 35 -12.62 3.50 8.81
N VAL A 36 -11.75 3.17 7.87
CA VAL A 36 -11.37 1.78 7.56
C VAL A 36 -10.18 1.39 8.43
N ASP A 37 -10.25 0.22 9.06
CA ASP A 37 -9.10 -0.38 9.71
C ASP A 37 -8.27 -1.19 8.70
N TRP A 38 -7.36 -0.50 8.00
CA TRP A 38 -6.53 -1.08 6.94
C TRP A 38 -5.50 -2.13 7.41
N TYR A 39 -5.49 -2.48 8.69
CA TYR A 39 -4.48 -3.34 9.32
C TYR A 39 -5.09 -4.55 10.02
N ASP A 40 -6.40 -4.75 9.92
CA ASP A 40 -7.07 -5.94 10.41
C ASP A 40 -7.13 -7.05 9.34
N ALA A 41 -7.77 -8.18 9.67
CA ALA A 41 -7.94 -9.29 8.75
C ALA A 41 -9.22 -9.16 7.89
N ASP A 42 -10.14 -8.24 8.21
CA ASP A 42 -11.41 -8.06 7.52
C ASP A 42 -11.29 -7.01 6.40
N LEU A 43 -10.95 -7.50 5.21
CA LEU A 43 -10.75 -6.66 4.03
C LEU A 43 -12.04 -6.09 3.42
N SER A 44 -13.21 -6.25 4.04
CA SER A 44 -14.48 -5.79 3.48
C SER A 44 -14.54 -4.27 3.36
N GLY A 45 -14.10 -3.55 4.40
CA GLY A 45 -14.00 -2.09 4.40
C GLY A 45 -13.00 -1.58 3.37
N ASP A 46 -11.81 -2.18 3.35
CA ASP A 46 -10.74 -1.90 2.38
C ASP A 46 -11.23 -2.00 0.94
N THR A 47 -11.89 -3.13 0.65
CA THR A 47 -12.38 -3.48 -0.69
C THR A 47 -13.43 -2.49 -1.14
N VAL A 48 -14.45 -2.24 -0.32
CA VAL A 48 -15.51 -1.28 -0.62
C VAL A 48 -14.94 0.11 -0.87
N CYS A 49 -14.03 0.58 0.00
CA CYS A 49 -13.43 1.91 -0.14
C CYS A 49 -12.64 2.05 -1.45
N THR A 50 -11.78 1.07 -1.74
CA THR A 50 -10.88 1.11 -2.92
C THR A 50 -11.65 0.90 -4.24
N GLU A 51 -12.59 -0.04 -4.29
CA GLU A 51 -13.37 -0.29 -5.52
C GLU A 51 -14.34 0.86 -5.82
N CYS A 52 -14.91 1.52 -4.79
CA CYS A 52 -15.70 2.73 -4.99
C CYS A 52 -14.84 3.92 -5.43
N PHE A 53 -13.61 4.05 -4.92
CA PHE A 53 -12.64 5.00 -5.43
C PHE A 53 -12.31 4.74 -6.91
N ALA A 54 -12.10 3.48 -7.28
CA ALA A 54 -11.90 3.08 -8.67
C ALA A 54 -13.10 3.44 -9.57
N ALA A 55 -14.34 3.20 -9.10
CA ALA A 55 -15.55 3.58 -9.83
C ALA A 55 -15.69 5.11 -10.00
N ALA A 56 -15.29 5.88 -8.99
CA ALA A 56 -15.28 7.34 -9.07
C ALA A 56 -14.23 7.86 -10.07
N GLU A 57 -13.03 7.28 -10.08
CA GLU A 57 -12.00 7.59 -11.08
C GLU A 57 -12.50 7.25 -12.49
N LEU A 58 -13.07 6.05 -12.68
CA LEU A 58 -13.66 5.65 -13.96
C LEU A 58 -14.69 6.66 -14.46
N LYS A 59 -15.66 7.03 -13.60
CA LYS A 59 -16.67 8.03 -13.94
C LYS A 59 -16.02 9.36 -14.35
N ARG A 60 -15.08 9.86 -13.55
CA ARG A 60 -14.42 11.16 -13.79
C ARG A 60 -13.83 11.24 -15.20
N TYR A 61 -13.08 10.23 -15.61
CA TYR A 61 -12.46 10.21 -16.93
C TYR A 61 -13.46 10.01 -18.07
N LEU A 62 -14.44 9.12 -17.89
CA LEU A 62 -15.48 8.90 -18.91
C LEU A 62 -16.32 10.16 -19.14
N CYS A 63 -16.71 10.86 -18.07
CA CYS A 63 -17.43 12.14 -18.15
C CYS A 63 -16.58 13.21 -18.84
N ALA A 64 -15.28 13.30 -18.52
CA ALA A 64 -14.37 14.24 -19.16
C ALA A 64 -14.27 14.00 -20.68
N MET A 65 -14.13 12.74 -21.11
CA MET A 65 -14.11 12.38 -22.53
C MET A 65 -15.46 12.56 -23.23
N ALA A 66 -16.57 12.36 -22.51
CA ALA A 66 -17.93 12.51 -23.04
C ALA A 66 -18.43 13.96 -23.06
N GLY A 67 -17.75 14.89 -22.37
CA GLY A 67 -18.19 16.28 -22.22
C GLY A 67 -19.49 16.45 -21.43
N ARG A 68 -19.85 15.48 -20.58
CA ARG A 68 -21.09 15.48 -19.77
C ARG A 68 -20.81 14.96 -18.36
N GLU A 69 -21.03 15.78 -17.33
CA GLU A 69 -20.71 15.44 -15.93
C GLU A 69 -21.67 14.41 -15.31
N ASP A 70 -22.92 14.38 -15.79
CA ASP A 70 -24.00 13.51 -15.32
C ASP A 70 -24.05 12.15 -16.03
N ALA A 71 -23.23 11.95 -17.05
CA ALA A 71 -23.08 10.66 -17.73
C ALA A 71 -22.52 9.58 -16.77
N PHE A 72 -22.72 8.31 -17.13
CA PHE A 72 -22.21 7.15 -16.40
C PHE A 72 -22.63 7.14 -14.91
N PRO A 73 -23.94 7.07 -14.59
CA PRO A 73 -24.39 6.97 -13.21
C PRO A 73 -23.75 5.75 -12.52
N ILE A 74 -23.42 5.90 -11.23
CA ILE A 74 -22.90 4.80 -10.41
C ILE A 74 -24.07 4.21 -9.61
N LEU A 75 -24.36 2.94 -9.83
CA LEU A 75 -25.39 2.18 -9.12
C LEU A 75 -24.78 1.09 -8.24
N SER A 76 -25.57 0.64 -7.27
CA SER A 76 -25.24 -0.50 -6.41
C SER A 76 -25.16 -1.78 -7.23
N ASP A 77 -24.33 -2.73 -6.79
CA ASP A 77 -24.33 -4.10 -7.33
C ASP A 77 -25.62 -4.88 -7.06
N GLN A 78 -26.51 -4.35 -6.20
CA GLN A 78 -27.88 -4.85 -6.01
C GLN A 78 -28.84 -4.39 -7.12
N SER A 79 -28.46 -3.41 -7.92
CA SER A 79 -29.23 -2.97 -9.09
C SER A 79 -29.04 -3.93 -10.27
N ASP A 80 -30.01 -3.95 -11.18
CA ASP A 80 -29.99 -4.69 -12.44
C ASP A 80 -30.35 -3.75 -13.60
N PRO A 81 -29.49 -2.78 -13.94
CA PRO A 81 -29.77 -1.83 -15.02
C PRO A 81 -29.90 -2.53 -16.37
N SER A 82 -30.84 -2.08 -17.21
CA SER A 82 -31.09 -2.63 -18.55
C SER A 82 -30.10 -2.15 -19.61
N ASP A 83 -29.45 -1.01 -19.37
CA ASP A 83 -28.47 -0.39 -20.27
C ASP A 83 -27.15 -1.17 -20.33
N ASN A 84 -26.20 -0.73 -21.15
CA ASN A 84 -24.84 -1.24 -21.11
C ASN A 84 -24.19 -0.94 -19.75
N VAL A 85 -23.30 -1.82 -19.28
CA VAL A 85 -22.73 -1.70 -17.94
C VAL A 85 -21.22 -1.85 -17.91
N LEU A 86 -20.60 -1.03 -17.07
CA LEU A 86 -19.21 -1.16 -16.61
C LEU A 86 -19.27 -1.66 -15.17
N VAL A 87 -18.81 -2.88 -14.92
CA VAL A 87 -18.89 -3.52 -13.60
C VAL A 87 -17.51 -3.46 -12.95
N VAL A 88 -17.42 -2.79 -11.80
CA VAL A 88 -16.19 -2.65 -11.03
C VAL A 88 -16.25 -3.60 -9.85
N GLY A 89 -15.28 -4.51 -9.78
CA GLY A 89 -15.14 -5.47 -8.69
C GLY A 89 -15.13 -6.93 -9.14
N SER A 90 -14.52 -7.78 -8.31
CA SER A 90 -14.43 -9.23 -8.52
C SER A 90 -15.77 -9.93 -8.27
N TRP A 91 -15.86 -11.24 -8.56
CA TRP A 91 -17.04 -12.02 -8.19
C TRP A 91 -17.19 -12.27 -6.69
N LEU A 92 -16.20 -11.91 -5.86
CA LEU A 92 -16.33 -11.92 -4.41
C LEU A 92 -16.94 -10.62 -3.89
N SER A 93 -16.73 -9.50 -4.58
CA SER A 93 -17.16 -8.17 -4.14
C SER A 93 -18.37 -7.62 -4.91
N ASN A 94 -18.67 -8.12 -6.10
CA ASN A 94 -19.72 -7.61 -6.96
C ASN A 94 -20.65 -8.72 -7.48
N ARG A 95 -21.94 -8.61 -7.14
CA ARG A 95 -22.98 -9.59 -7.52
C ARG A 95 -23.11 -9.80 -9.02
N LEU A 96 -22.97 -8.74 -9.83
CA LEU A 96 -23.10 -8.84 -11.28
C LEU A 96 -21.90 -9.55 -11.90
N THR A 97 -20.68 -9.27 -11.43
CA THR A 97 -19.47 -10.03 -11.82
C THR A 97 -19.63 -11.51 -11.49
N ALA A 98 -20.24 -11.85 -10.34
CA ALA A 98 -20.45 -13.24 -9.91
C ALA A 98 -21.29 -14.08 -10.87
N ARG A 99 -22.23 -13.48 -11.61
CA ARG A 99 -23.01 -14.17 -12.65
C ARG A 99 -22.14 -14.69 -13.80
N PHE A 100 -21.01 -14.02 -14.05
CA PHE A 100 -20.09 -14.33 -15.13
C PHE A 100 -18.81 -15.04 -14.66
N ARG A 101 -18.76 -15.55 -13.42
CA ARG A 101 -17.56 -16.21 -12.87
C ARG A 101 -16.97 -17.29 -13.77
N GLY A 102 -17.81 -18.04 -14.51
CA GLY A 102 -17.37 -19.10 -15.42
C GLY A 102 -16.72 -18.61 -16.71
N GLN A 103 -16.77 -17.30 -16.98
CA GLN A 103 -16.16 -16.66 -18.15
C GLN A 103 -14.87 -15.91 -17.80
N LEU A 104 -14.51 -15.89 -16.52
CA LEU A 104 -13.32 -15.23 -16.00
C LEU A 104 -12.24 -16.27 -15.71
N LEU A 105 -10.99 -15.88 -15.89
CA LEU A 105 -9.86 -16.74 -15.62
C LEU A 105 -9.45 -16.60 -14.15
N THR A 106 -8.93 -17.69 -13.59
CA THR A 106 -8.48 -17.74 -12.21
C THR A 106 -6.98 -17.99 -12.18
N GLN A 107 -6.25 -17.13 -11.46
CA GLN A 107 -4.91 -17.46 -10.98
C GLN A 107 -5.05 -18.17 -9.63
N ASP A 108 -4.27 -19.22 -9.39
CA ASP A 108 -4.15 -19.88 -8.08
C ASP A 108 -5.48 -20.24 -7.38
N GLY A 109 -6.52 -20.52 -8.17
CA GLY A 109 -7.84 -20.91 -7.68
C GLY A 109 -8.82 -19.76 -7.40
N GLY A 110 -8.52 -18.52 -7.80
CA GLY A 110 -9.48 -17.41 -7.90
C GLY A 110 -9.06 -16.09 -7.22
N PRO A 111 -9.94 -15.06 -7.24
CA PRO A 111 -9.78 -13.82 -6.52
C PRO A 111 -9.48 -14.08 -5.04
N GLY A 112 -8.59 -13.28 -4.49
CA GLY A 112 -8.02 -13.42 -3.15
C GLY A 112 -6.88 -14.43 -3.06
N LYS A 113 -6.55 -15.17 -4.13
CA LYS A 113 -5.48 -16.18 -4.12
C LYS A 113 -4.31 -15.89 -5.06
N GLY A 114 -4.56 -15.14 -6.14
CA GLY A 114 -3.51 -14.68 -7.05
C GLY A 114 -2.72 -13.49 -6.48
N GLU A 115 -1.67 -13.09 -7.19
CA GLU A 115 -0.83 -11.96 -6.78
C GLU A 115 -1.65 -10.64 -6.73
N SER A 116 -1.46 -9.86 -5.67
CA SER A 116 -2.11 -8.56 -5.47
C SER A 116 -1.78 -7.59 -6.61
N GLY A 117 -2.77 -6.82 -7.07
CA GLY A 117 -2.62 -5.96 -8.25
C GLY A 117 -2.80 -6.69 -9.59
N GLY A 118 -2.98 -8.01 -9.58
CA GLY A 118 -3.39 -8.77 -10.75
C GLY A 118 -4.82 -8.47 -11.19
N PHE A 119 -5.08 -8.36 -12.49
CA PHE A 119 -6.39 -7.97 -13.00
C PHE A 119 -6.77 -8.59 -14.34
N GLN A 120 -8.07 -8.54 -14.62
CA GLN A 120 -8.68 -8.92 -15.90
C GLN A 120 -9.75 -7.92 -16.30
N ILE A 121 -9.83 -7.61 -17.60
CA ILE A 121 -10.95 -6.91 -18.22
C ILE A 121 -11.62 -7.83 -19.22
N LYS A 122 -12.95 -7.90 -19.20
CA LYS A 122 -13.71 -8.74 -20.12
C LYS A 122 -14.98 -8.05 -20.61
N THR A 123 -15.13 -7.93 -21.92
CA THR A 123 -16.38 -7.52 -22.56
C THR A 123 -17.23 -8.74 -22.91
N LEU A 124 -18.48 -8.71 -22.47
CA LEU A 124 -19.51 -9.74 -22.65
C LEU A 124 -20.78 -9.12 -23.23
N ARG A 125 -21.72 -9.99 -23.63
CA ARG A 125 -23.08 -9.62 -24.02
C ARG A 125 -24.08 -10.47 -23.26
N GLU A 126 -25.16 -9.83 -22.81
CA GLU A 126 -26.30 -10.49 -22.14
C GLU A 126 -27.57 -9.74 -22.54
N GLY A 127 -28.60 -10.43 -23.02
CA GLY A 127 -29.90 -9.78 -23.30
C GLY A 127 -29.85 -8.58 -24.25
N GLY A 128 -28.89 -8.54 -25.18
CA GLY A 128 -28.74 -7.43 -26.14
C GLY A 128 -27.87 -6.26 -25.66
N ARG A 129 -27.60 -6.14 -24.34
CA ARG A 129 -26.67 -5.15 -23.77
C ARG A 129 -25.23 -5.68 -23.70
N ARG A 130 -24.29 -4.75 -23.61
CA ARG A 130 -22.87 -4.98 -23.40
C ARG A 130 -22.52 -4.85 -21.92
N ILE A 131 -21.64 -5.74 -21.47
CA ILE A 131 -21.15 -5.78 -20.10
C ILE A 131 -19.63 -5.76 -20.16
N ILE A 132 -18.99 -4.77 -19.54
CA ILE A 132 -17.54 -4.71 -19.40
C ILE A 132 -17.21 -4.94 -17.93
N LEU A 133 -16.61 -6.08 -17.64
CA LEU A 133 -16.13 -6.44 -16.30
C LEU A 133 -14.72 -5.90 -16.11
N LEU A 134 -14.51 -5.13 -15.05
CA LEU A 134 -13.24 -4.58 -14.58
C LEU A 134 -12.96 -5.20 -13.20
N CYS A 135 -12.20 -6.29 -13.15
CA CYS A 135 -12.05 -7.09 -11.95
C CYS A 135 -10.59 -7.42 -11.64
N GLY A 136 -10.23 -7.34 -10.35
CA GLY A 136 -8.93 -7.77 -9.83
C GLY A 136 -8.96 -9.10 -9.09
N ASN A 137 -7.77 -9.63 -8.81
CA ASN A 137 -7.56 -10.63 -7.77
C ASN A 137 -7.95 -10.06 -6.40
N ASP A 138 -7.75 -8.78 -6.19
CA ASP A 138 -8.12 -8.03 -5.00
C ASP A 138 -8.57 -6.61 -5.38
N ARG A 139 -8.87 -5.80 -4.38
CA ARG A 139 -9.28 -4.40 -4.56
C ARG A 139 -8.25 -3.56 -5.34
N VAL A 140 -6.96 -3.86 -5.21
CA VAL A 140 -5.86 -3.14 -5.89
C VAL A 140 -5.83 -3.53 -7.36
N GLY A 141 -5.99 -4.83 -7.67
CA GLY A 141 -6.18 -5.30 -9.02
C GLY A 141 -7.41 -4.69 -9.69
N THR A 142 -8.53 -4.54 -8.98
CA THR A 142 -9.74 -3.90 -9.52
C THR A 142 -9.46 -2.44 -9.89
N LEU A 143 -8.74 -1.70 -9.02
CA LEU A 143 -8.29 -0.33 -9.32
C LEU A 143 -7.39 -0.28 -10.57
N TYR A 144 -6.47 -1.22 -10.71
CA TYR A 144 -5.59 -1.29 -11.88
C TYR A 144 -6.31 -1.71 -13.17
N ALA A 145 -7.35 -2.54 -13.09
CA ALA A 145 -8.23 -2.84 -14.23
C ALA A 145 -8.97 -1.57 -14.72
N VAL A 146 -9.40 -0.70 -13.81
CA VAL A 146 -9.97 0.61 -14.19
C VAL A 146 -8.93 1.44 -14.92
N TYR A 147 -7.72 1.56 -14.37
CA TYR A 147 -6.66 2.35 -15.01
C TYR A 147 -6.22 1.78 -16.37
N GLU A 148 -6.10 0.46 -16.51
CA GLU A 148 -5.86 -0.19 -17.80
C GLU A 148 -6.95 0.14 -18.82
N PHE A 149 -8.22 0.09 -18.41
CA PHE A 149 -9.33 0.40 -19.30
C PHE A 149 -9.24 1.84 -19.78
N LEU A 150 -8.96 2.78 -18.88
CA LEU A 150 -8.77 4.20 -19.20
C LEU A 150 -7.57 4.43 -20.13
N GLU A 151 -6.44 3.74 -19.92
CA GLU A 151 -5.29 3.78 -20.83
C GLU A 151 -5.66 3.29 -22.23
N ARG A 152 -6.48 2.25 -22.33
CA ARG A 152 -7.00 1.76 -23.62
C ARG A 152 -7.93 2.75 -24.31
N LEU A 153 -8.63 3.59 -23.55
CA LEU A 153 -9.42 4.70 -24.09
C LEU A 153 -8.54 5.89 -24.51
N GLY A 154 -7.24 5.89 -24.16
CA GLY A 154 -6.27 6.89 -24.58
C GLY A 154 -5.79 7.81 -23.45
N VAL A 155 -6.24 7.62 -22.21
CA VAL A 155 -5.77 8.40 -21.06
C VAL A 155 -4.30 8.09 -20.77
N ARG A 156 -3.48 9.11 -20.46
CA ARG A 156 -2.06 8.94 -20.09
C ARG A 156 -1.71 9.76 -18.87
N TRP A 157 -0.81 9.24 -18.04
CA TRP A 157 -0.31 9.88 -16.82
C TRP A 157 1.21 9.87 -16.80
N TYR A 158 1.84 10.86 -17.44
CA TYR A 158 3.29 10.91 -17.59
C TYR A 158 4.02 11.35 -16.32
N GLY A 159 3.31 12.03 -15.41
CA GLY A 159 3.86 12.53 -14.16
C GLY A 159 2.76 12.95 -13.18
N PRO A 160 3.14 13.42 -11.98
CA PRO A 160 2.21 13.93 -10.98
C PRO A 160 1.41 15.15 -11.45
N GLY A 161 0.14 15.18 -11.06
CA GLY A 161 -0.74 16.34 -11.22
C GLY A 161 -1.30 16.53 -12.63
N LYS A 162 -2.34 17.36 -12.73
CA LYS A 162 -3.16 17.54 -13.95
C LYS A 162 -2.37 18.00 -15.18
N VAL A 163 -1.26 18.74 -14.99
CA VAL A 163 -0.42 19.24 -16.10
C VAL A 163 0.30 18.11 -16.84
N ASN A 164 0.44 16.93 -16.22
CA ASN A 164 1.11 15.76 -16.80
C ASN A 164 0.12 14.64 -17.16
N GLU A 165 -1.17 14.97 -17.24
CA GLU A 165 -2.27 14.07 -17.55
C GLU A 165 -2.85 14.43 -18.91
N GLU A 166 -2.92 13.45 -19.81
CA GLU A 166 -3.55 13.60 -21.12
C GLU A 166 -4.86 12.81 -21.14
N VAL A 167 -5.96 13.51 -21.39
CA VAL A 167 -7.30 12.91 -21.53
C VAL A 167 -7.82 13.21 -22.93
N PRO A 168 -8.20 12.19 -23.73
CA PRO A 168 -8.77 12.41 -25.04
C PRO A 168 -10.00 13.34 -25.00
N ALA A 169 -10.12 14.23 -25.99
CA ALA A 169 -11.23 15.19 -26.04
C ALA A 169 -12.59 14.56 -26.43
N LYS A 170 -12.60 13.29 -26.84
CA LYS A 170 -13.81 12.57 -27.27
C LYS A 170 -13.77 11.13 -26.78
N LEU A 171 -14.91 10.69 -26.25
CA LEU A 171 -15.12 9.30 -25.93
C LEU A 171 -15.27 8.46 -27.21
N PRO A 172 -14.63 7.28 -27.30
CA PRO A 172 -14.90 6.35 -28.39
C PRO A 172 -16.35 5.87 -28.37
N GLU A 173 -17.05 5.99 -29.50
CA GLU A 173 -18.41 5.48 -29.68
C GLU A 173 -18.43 4.45 -30.83
N PRO A 174 -18.81 3.19 -30.58
CA PRO A 174 -19.11 2.60 -29.27
C PRO A 174 -17.85 2.44 -28.40
N LEU A 175 -17.99 2.26 -27.08
CA LEU A 175 -16.84 1.94 -26.21
C LEU A 175 -16.15 0.67 -26.75
N PRO A 176 -14.81 0.59 -26.80
CA PRO A 176 -14.13 -0.58 -27.34
C PRO A 176 -14.40 -1.83 -26.51
N GLY A 177 -14.56 -2.96 -27.19
CA GLY A 177 -14.53 -4.27 -26.53
C GLY A 177 -13.11 -4.61 -26.10
N VAL A 178 -12.95 -5.07 -24.86
CA VAL A 178 -11.65 -5.39 -24.25
C VAL A 178 -11.67 -6.80 -23.66
N SER A 179 -10.62 -7.57 -23.91
CA SER A 179 -10.35 -8.87 -23.27
C SER A 179 -8.86 -8.96 -22.97
N VAL A 180 -8.45 -8.52 -21.78
CA VAL A 180 -7.04 -8.49 -21.34
C VAL A 180 -6.91 -9.05 -19.93
N GLN A 181 -5.75 -9.61 -19.63
CA GLN A 181 -5.32 -9.99 -18.29
C GLN A 181 -3.89 -9.48 -18.09
N ASP A 182 -3.57 -9.08 -16.87
CA ASP A 182 -2.20 -8.75 -16.49
C ASP A 182 -1.96 -9.13 -15.03
N TRP A 183 -0.76 -9.66 -14.77
CA TRP A 183 -0.32 -10.16 -13.48
C TRP A 183 1.06 -9.59 -13.18
N PRO A 184 1.24 -8.84 -12.07
CA PRO A 184 2.51 -8.22 -11.77
C PRO A 184 3.60 -9.27 -11.58
N LYS A 185 4.79 -9.01 -12.16
CA LYS A 185 5.96 -9.89 -12.00
C LYS A 185 6.80 -9.57 -10.77
N PHE A 186 6.64 -8.36 -10.24
CA PHE A 186 7.28 -7.89 -9.02
C PHE A 186 6.19 -7.52 -8.04
N ARG A 187 6.27 -8.02 -6.80
CA ARG A 187 5.29 -7.70 -5.74
C ARG A 187 5.30 -6.23 -5.36
N THR A 188 6.47 -5.61 -5.34
CA THR A 188 6.69 -4.21 -5.00
C THR A 188 7.20 -3.43 -6.22
N ARG A 189 6.62 -2.26 -6.47
CA ARG A 189 6.95 -1.37 -7.59
C ARG A 189 6.83 0.06 -7.08
N GLY A 190 7.91 0.81 -6.99
CA GLY A 190 7.84 2.17 -6.47
C GLY A 190 9.15 2.61 -5.88
N PHE A 191 9.07 3.41 -4.82
CA PHE A 191 10.22 4.12 -4.28
C PHE A 191 10.41 3.75 -2.81
N TRP A 192 11.67 3.64 -2.43
CA TRP A 192 12.04 3.67 -1.03
C TRP A 192 12.31 5.12 -0.61
N ALA A 193 11.77 5.51 0.54
CA ALA A 193 11.97 6.81 1.18
C ALA A 193 12.01 6.61 2.70
N TRP A 194 12.62 7.54 3.42
CA TRP A 194 12.75 7.49 4.89
C TRP A 194 12.01 8.64 5.60
N GLU A 195 11.26 9.44 4.84
CA GLU A 195 10.64 10.67 5.33
C GLU A 195 9.34 10.97 4.58
N ASP A 196 8.50 11.80 5.20
CA ASP A 196 7.33 12.39 4.57
C ASP A 196 7.76 13.39 3.50
N ARG A 197 7.57 13.04 2.22
CA ARG A 197 7.96 13.87 1.08
C ARG A 197 7.04 13.74 -0.13
N GLY A 198 5.95 12.98 0.00
CA GLY A 198 4.96 12.81 -1.06
C GLY A 198 3.84 13.84 -0.97
N ASN A 199 2.95 13.82 -1.95
CA ASN A 199 1.74 14.63 -1.97
C ASN A 199 0.62 13.88 -2.74
N PRO A 200 -0.66 14.32 -2.64
CA PRO A 200 -1.76 13.61 -3.29
C PRO A 200 -1.59 13.38 -4.80
N ASP A 201 -1.10 14.37 -5.54
CA ASP A 201 -0.85 14.27 -6.98
C ASP A 201 0.19 13.19 -7.32
N PHE A 202 1.22 13.05 -6.49
CA PHE A 202 2.23 12.02 -6.62
C PHE A 202 1.67 10.62 -6.36
N PHE A 203 0.83 10.45 -5.33
CA PHE A 203 0.22 9.15 -5.01
C PHE A 203 -0.82 8.72 -6.04
N ASP A 204 -1.60 9.66 -6.58
CA ASP A 204 -2.48 9.43 -7.71
C ASP A 204 -1.70 8.91 -8.92
N TRP A 205 -0.62 9.60 -9.28
CA TRP A 205 0.26 9.19 -10.38
C TRP A 205 0.87 7.80 -10.17
N MET A 206 1.32 7.49 -8.96
CA MET A 206 1.83 6.16 -8.61
C MET A 206 0.77 5.08 -8.84
N ALA A 207 -0.44 5.25 -8.31
CA ALA A 207 -1.51 4.27 -8.44
C ALA A 207 -1.93 4.06 -9.90
N ARG A 208 -2.06 5.15 -10.65
CA ARG A 208 -2.37 5.16 -12.09
C ARG A 208 -1.32 4.42 -12.93
N ASN A 209 -0.06 4.48 -12.52
CA ASN A 209 1.06 3.75 -13.13
C ASN A 209 1.35 2.40 -12.45
N ARG A 210 0.41 1.88 -11.65
CA ARG A 210 0.48 0.58 -10.96
C ARG A 210 1.70 0.42 -10.03
N MET A 211 2.24 1.54 -9.54
CA MET A 211 3.21 1.57 -8.45
C MET A 211 2.50 1.46 -7.11
N ASN A 212 3.10 0.75 -6.17
CA ASN A 212 2.51 0.37 -4.89
C ASN A 212 3.50 0.32 -3.72
N LEU A 213 4.68 0.97 -3.78
CA LEU A 213 5.61 0.99 -2.64
C LEU A 213 5.97 2.42 -2.26
N TRP A 214 5.69 2.80 -1.01
CA TRP A 214 6.06 4.09 -0.42
C TRP A 214 6.34 3.95 1.07
N THR A 215 6.92 4.96 1.72
CA THR A 215 7.30 4.89 3.14
C THR A 215 6.12 4.94 4.11
N VAL A 216 6.26 4.23 5.23
CA VAL A 216 5.36 4.30 6.40
C VAL A 216 5.43 5.65 7.12
N ASP A 217 6.47 6.44 6.87
CA ASP A 217 6.66 7.75 7.49
C ASP A 217 5.82 8.87 6.87
N GLN A 218 5.11 8.56 5.79
CA GLN A 218 4.20 9.50 5.13
C GLN A 218 3.00 9.85 6.01
N SER A 219 2.61 11.12 6.05
CA SER A 219 1.32 11.52 6.60
C SER A 219 0.15 10.95 5.79
N ASP A 220 -1.01 10.78 6.43
CA ASP A 220 -2.24 10.33 5.75
C ASP A 220 -2.13 8.93 5.09
N LEU A 221 -1.64 7.97 5.88
CA LEU A 221 -1.56 6.55 5.48
C LEU A 221 -2.89 5.95 4.95
N PRO A 222 -4.09 6.29 5.48
CA PRO A 222 -5.34 5.81 4.91
C PRO A 222 -5.51 6.15 3.42
N ASN A 223 -5.09 7.34 2.98
CA ASN A 223 -5.14 7.70 1.56
C ASN A 223 -4.17 6.92 0.68
N LEU A 224 -3.03 6.48 1.23
CA LEU A 224 -2.10 5.59 0.54
C LEU A 224 -2.70 4.19 0.41
N LYS A 225 -3.28 3.65 1.50
CA LYS A 225 -3.91 2.33 1.52
C LYS A 225 -5.11 2.24 0.58
N LYS A 226 -5.95 3.29 0.50
CA LYS A 226 -7.04 3.43 -0.49
C LYS A 226 -6.55 3.31 -1.94
N ARG A 227 -5.33 3.74 -2.23
CA ARG A 227 -4.69 3.65 -3.55
C ARG A 227 -3.94 2.34 -3.78
N GLY A 228 -3.98 1.43 -2.82
CA GLY A 228 -3.30 0.13 -2.89
C GLY A 228 -1.80 0.19 -2.64
N LEU A 229 -1.28 1.26 -2.02
CA LEU A 229 0.14 1.35 -1.68
C LEU A 229 0.47 0.47 -0.47
N LEU A 230 1.59 -0.25 -0.58
CA LEU A 230 2.30 -0.93 0.49
C LEU A 230 3.27 0.06 1.15
N LEU A 231 3.31 0.03 2.48
CA LEU A 231 4.10 0.90 3.32
C LEU A 231 5.43 0.21 3.68
N THR A 232 6.55 0.80 3.30
CA THR A 232 7.89 0.29 3.61
C THR A 232 8.52 1.04 4.79
N CYS A 233 9.29 0.32 5.60
CA CYS A 233 10.10 0.88 6.66
C CYS A 233 11.55 0.35 6.60
N GLY A 234 12.39 0.84 7.50
CA GLY A 234 13.80 0.47 7.61
C GLY A 234 14.74 1.47 6.96
N GLN A 235 15.78 1.84 7.70
CA GLN A 235 16.86 2.74 7.31
C GLN A 235 18.18 2.26 7.96
N HIS A 236 19.29 2.95 7.72
CA HIS A 236 20.57 2.70 8.42
C HIS A 236 20.53 3.01 9.93
N ASP A 237 19.37 3.42 10.46
CA ASP A 237 19.16 3.79 11.84
C ASP A 237 18.83 2.60 12.77
N ILE A 238 18.76 1.38 12.24
CA ILE A 238 18.40 0.18 13.02
C ILE A 238 19.31 0.01 14.25
N THR A 239 20.64 0.11 14.08
CA THR A 239 21.56 0.02 15.22
C THR A 239 21.41 1.17 16.21
N PRO A 240 21.50 2.46 15.81
CA PRO A 240 21.32 3.56 16.78
C PRO A 240 19.95 3.52 17.47
N ARG A 241 18.91 3.05 16.79
CA ARG A 241 17.56 3.00 17.33
C ARG A 241 17.33 1.89 18.35
N PHE A 242 17.81 0.69 18.07
CA PHE A 242 17.48 -0.50 18.87
C PHE A 242 18.64 -0.98 19.77
N LEU A 243 19.89 -0.70 19.38
CA LEU A 243 21.10 -1.03 20.14
C LEU A 243 22.06 0.16 20.17
N GLY A 244 21.57 1.39 20.27
CA GLY A 244 22.45 2.55 20.34
C GLY A 244 23.39 2.42 21.55
N PRO A 245 24.72 2.50 21.39
CA PRO A 245 25.65 2.32 22.51
C PRO A 245 25.49 3.39 23.59
N THR A 246 24.96 4.56 23.24
CA THR A 246 24.63 5.65 24.17
C THR A 246 23.15 5.64 24.59
N SER A 247 22.35 4.70 24.09
CA SER A 247 20.94 4.58 24.44
C SER A 247 20.79 3.93 25.82
N PRO A 248 19.80 4.34 26.62
CA PRO A 248 19.57 3.77 27.95
C PRO A 248 19.41 2.25 27.91
N TYR A 249 20.10 1.56 28.81
CA TYR A 249 19.97 0.12 28.99
C TYR A 249 18.65 -0.19 29.73
N PRO A 250 17.76 -1.02 29.16
CA PRO A 250 16.39 -1.14 29.65
C PRO A 250 16.21 -2.15 30.80
N TYR A 251 17.27 -2.78 31.29
CA TYR A 251 17.20 -3.83 32.30
C TYR A 251 17.85 -3.44 33.63
N ASP A 252 17.41 -4.11 34.70
CA ASP A 252 18.00 -4.13 36.04
C ASP A 252 19.29 -4.96 36.01
N HIS A 253 20.44 -4.28 35.94
CA HIS A 253 21.73 -4.93 35.74
C HIS A 253 22.31 -5.46 37.07
N PRO A 254 22.73 -6.74 37.17
CA PRO A 254 23.10 -7.37 38.45
C PRO A 254 24.27 -6.74 39.23
N GLN A 255 25.07 -5.91 38.57
CA GLN A 255 26.23 -5.23 39.15
C GLN A 255 26.08 -3.71 39.19
N PHE A 256 24.87 -3.20 38.95
CA PHE A 256 24.55 -1.78 39.06
C PHE A 256 23.44 -1.59 40.10
N THR A 257 23.34 -0.37 40.64
CA THR A 257 22.33 -0.01 41.64
C THR A 257 21.62 1.25 41.19
N GLY A 258 20.31 1.33 41.39
CA GLY A 258 19.47 2.45 40.96
C GLY A 258 18.56 2.15 39.78
N ASP A 259 18.58 0.92 39.25
CA ASP A 259 17.72 0.44 38.17
C ASP A 259 16.83 -0.75 38.56
N GLU A 260 16.68 -1.04 39.86
CA GLU A 260 15.96 -2.21 40.40
C GLU A 260 14.44 -2.20 40.07
N GLN A 261 13.93 -1.09 39.54
CA GLN A 261 12.54 -0.99 39.04
C GLN A 261 12.38 -1.52 37.61
N LYS A 262 13.47 -1.69 36.87
CA LYS A 262 13.46 -2.22 35.51
C LYS A 262 13.27 -3.74 35.52
N PRO A 263 12.87 -4.34 34.39
CA PRO A 263 12.85 -5.80 34.27
C PRO A 263 14.26 -6.38 34.48
N ARG A 264 14.34 -7.52 35.15
CA ARG A 264 15.60 -8.25 35.36
C ARG A 264 16.37 -8.43 34.04
N ASP A 265 17.68 -8.19 34.08
CA ASP A 265 18.57 -8.45 32.95
C ASP A 265 18.53 -9.93 32.52
N PRO A 266 18.11 -10.22 31.27
CA PRO A 266 18.09 -11.59 30.76
C PRO A 266 19.47 -12.08 30.27
N TYR A 267 20.47 -11.20 30.17
CA TYR A 267 21.77 -11.50 29.58
C TYR A 267 22.85 -11.78 30.65
N PRO A 268 23.87 -12.59 30.32
CA PRO A 268 25.02 -12.78 31.20
C PRO A 268 25.78 -11.46 31.40
N VAL A 269 26.26 -11.21 32.61
CA VAL A 269 27.09 -10.02 32.87
C VAL A 269 28.34 -10.05 32.00
N SER A 270 28.53 -8.97 31.24
CA SER A 270 29.69 -8.81 30.37
C SER A 270 31.00 -8.84 31.15
N ARG A 271 32.01 -9.54 30.60
CA ARG A 271 33.40 -9.43 31.09
C ARG A 271 34.01 -8.06 30.80
N GLU A 272 33.42 -7.32 29.87
CA GLU A 272 33.84 -5.99 29.46
C GLU A 272 33.00 -4.90 30.13
N PHE A 273 32.03 -5.23 31.01
CA PHE A 273 31.15 -4.30 31.72
C PHE A 273 31.89 -3.08 32.27
N ARG A 274 31.37 -1.88 31.99
CA ARG A 274 32.06 -0.62 32.30
C ARG A 274 31.53 0.11 33.53
N GLY A 275 30.37 -0.31 34.07
CA GLY A 275 29.66 0.49 35.07
C GLY A 275 29.13 1.80 34.48
N ASP A 276 28.66 2.68 35.37
CA ASP A 276 28.26 4.06 35.05
C ASP A 276 29.52 4.91 34.84
N ALA A 277 29.99 4.96 33.60
CA ALA A 277 31.29 5.54 33.26
C ALA A 277 31.26 7.07 33.21
N ASP A 278 30.09 7.66 32.97
CA ASP A 278 29.89 9.12 32.94
C ASP A 278 29.31 9.68 34.26
N GLY A 279 28.93 8.82 35.20
CA GLY A 279 28.44 9.19 36.53
C GLY A 279 27.00 9.73 36.52
N ASN A 280 26.23 9.46 35.48
CA ASN A 280 24.88 9.99 35.29
C ASN A 280 23.81 9.19 36.07
N LYS A 281 24.20 8.12 36.77
CA LYS A 281 23.34 7.19 37.53
C LYS A 281 22.39 6.36 36.67
N ALA A 282 22.77 6.08 35.43
CA ALA A 282 22.08 5.17 34.52
C ALA A 282 23.09 4.45 33.63
N LEU A 283 22.78 3.21 33.26
CA LEU A 283 23.57 2.48 32.27
C LEU A 283 23.04 2.73 30.86
N THR A 284 23.97 2.72 29.92
CA THR A 284 23.72 2.60 28.48
C THR A 284 24.06 1.20 27.96
N PHE A 285 23.59 0.82 26.77
CA PHE A 285 23.98 -0.46 26.17
C PHE A 285 25.50 -0.60 26.01
N GLY A 286 26.20 0.49 25.67
CA GLY A 286 27.65 0.51 25.50
C GLY A 286 28.43 0.40 26.82
N GLU A 287 27.78 0.59 27.97
CA GLU A 287 28.34 0.38 29.29
C GLU A 287 28.02 -1.01 29.84
N ALA A 288 26.77 -1.45 29.68
CA ALA A 288 26.30 -2.78 30.09
C ALA A 288 26.96 -3.90 29.27
N HIS A 289 26.96 -3.76 27.95
CA HIS A 289 27.43 -4.77 27.00
C HIS A 289 28.36 -4.22 25.91
N PRO A 290 29.58 -3.78 26.23
CA PRO A 290 30.52 -3.31 25.20
C PRO A 290 30.85 -4.37 24.14
N GLU A 291 30.79 -5.65 24.50
CA GLU A 291 31.04 -6.80 23.64
C GLU A 291 29.99 -6.99 22.54
N TRP A 292 28.85 -6.30 22.63
CA TRP A 292 27.85 -6.24 21.57
C TRP A 292 28.26 -5.34 20.41
N TYR A 293 29.38 -4.61 20.52
CA TYR A 293 29.85 -3.70 19.51
C TYR A 293 31.18 -4.16 18.90
N GLY A 294 31.36 -3.86 17.60
CA GLY A 294 32.58 -4.23 16.90
C GLY A 294 33.83 -3.49 17.39
N LEU A 295 34.98 -4.04 16.99
CA LEU A 295 36.29 -3.49 17.33
C LEU A 295 36.81 -2.58 16.21
N ARG A 296 37.44 -1.47 16.60
CA ARG A 296 38.33 -0.69 15.74
C ARG A 296 39.64 -0.50 16.47
N ASP A 297 40.75 -0.86 15.82
CA ASP A 297 42.10 -0.77 16.38
C ASP A 297 42.21 -1.42 17.78
N GLY A 298 41.53 -2.57 17.95
CA GLY A 298 41.52 -3.35 19.19
C GLY A 298 40.61 -2.82 20.30
N LYS A 299 39.81 -1.78 20.06
CA LYS A 299 38.89 -1.18 21.05
C LYS A 299 37.43 -1.32 20.63
N ARG A 300 36.54 -1.60 21.58
CA ARG A 300 35.08 -1.63 21.35
C ARG A 300 34.58 -0.24 21.03
N MET A 301 33.80 -0.15 19.96
CA MET A 301 33.25 1.12 19.50
C MET A 301 31.88 1.37 20.13
N ALA A 302 31.86 2.22 21.15
CA ALA A 302 30.63 2.79 21.71
C ALA A 302 30.18 4.06 20.95
N ASP A 303 30.76 4.31 19.79
CA ASP A 303 30.42 5.42 18.89
C ASP A 303 30.11 4.85 17.50
N LEU A 304 28.87 5.07 17.05
CA LEU A 304 28.37 4.59 15.76
C LEU A 304 28.91 5.39 14.56
N SER A 305 29.57 6.53 14.80
CA SER A 305 30.29 7.29 13.75
C SER A 305 31.53 6.55 13.22
N ALA A 306 31.95 5.48 13.90
CA ALA A 306 33.18 4.76 13.62
C ALA A 306 33.14 3.83 12.39
N ASN A 307 32.03 3.77 11.64
CA ASN A 307 31.76 2.79 10.57
C ASN A 307 31.93 1.34 11.06
N VAL A 308 31.35 1.03 12.21
CA VAL A 308 31.36 -0.31 12.79
C VAL A 308 29.93 -0.69 13.14
N ASN A 309 29.47 -1.84 12.66
CA ASN A 309 28.17 -2.38 12.99
C ASN A 309 28.18 -3.07 14.37
N PHE A 310 27.00 -3.30 14.94
CA PHE A 310 26.90 -4.15 16.12
C PHE A 310 27.43 -5.56 15.80
N CYS A 311 27.85 -6.30 16.82
CA CYS A 311 28.47 -7.60 16.69
C CYS A 311 27.44 -8.68 16.40
N SER A 312 27.21 -8.98 15.13
CA SER A 312 26.27 -10.00 14.68
C SER A 312 26.69 -11.45 15.05
N SER A 313 27.95 -11.69 15.39
CA SER A 313 28.44 -12.95 15.96
C SER A 313 28.11 -13.10 17.45
N ASN A 314 27.70 -12.03 18.13
CA ASN A 314 27.20 -12.10 19.51
C ASN A 314 25.70 -12.37 19.48
N LEU A 315 25.30 -13.59 19.87
CA LEU A 315 23.89 -14.01 19.83
C LEU A 315 22.99 -13.20 20.77
N ASP A 316 23.51 -12.72 21.90
CA ASP A 316 22.74 -11.90 22.84
C ASP A 316 22.45 -10.52 22.24
N ALA A 317 23.44 -9.93 21.55
CA ALA A 317 23.24 -8.69 20.79
C ALA A 317 22.19 -8.87 19.67
N VAL A 318 22.28 -9.97 18.90
CA VAL A 318 21.30 -10.28 17.85
C VAL A 318 19.91 -10.47 18.45
N HIS A 319 19.79 -11.16 19.59
CA HIS A 319 18.51 -11.36 20.27
C HIS A 319 17.91 -10.04 20.73
N GLU A 320 18.67 -9.16 21.37
CA GLU A 320 18.16 -7.87 21.82
C GLU A 320 17.77 -6.96 20.65
N MET A 321 18.59 -6.94 19.58
CA MET A 321 18.27 -6.24 18.34
C MET A 321 16.94 -6.70 17.77
N MET A 322 16.78 -8.02 17.57
CA MET A 322 15.60 -8.59 16.96
C MET A 322 14.36 -8.45 17.84
N LYS A 323 14.51 -8.57 19.17
CA LYS A 323 13.43 -8.31 20.12
C LYS A 323 12.91 -6.89 19.96
N SER A 324 13.79 -5.89 20.01
CA SER A 324 13.43 -4.47 19.89
C SER A 324 12.84 -4.14 18.52
N TYR A 325 13.42 -4.70 17.45
CA TYR A 325 12.91 -4.57 16.08
C TYR A 325 11.48 -5.11 15.97
N VAL A 326 11.23 -6.34 16.45
CA VAL A 326 9.90 -6.97 16.43
C VAL A 326 8.91 -6.19 17.29
N GLN A 327 9.31 -5.67 18.46
CA GLN A 327 8.42 -4.82 19.27
C GLN A 327 8.01 -3.55 18.54
N ASP A 328 8.90 -2.95 17.74
CA ASP A 328 8.54 -1.77 16.93
C ASP A 328 7.55 -2.09 15.81
N LEU A 329 7.61 -3.30 15.25
CA LEU A 329 6.62 -3.81 14.30
C LEU A 329 5.28 -4.18 14.95
N ILE A 330 5.26 -4.54 16.24
CA ILE A 330 4.01 -4.88 16.93
C ILE A 330 3.29 -3.60 17.38
N ALA A 331 3.99 -2.70 18.07
CA ALA A 331 3.37 -1.59 18.77
C ALA A 331 4.02 -0.23 18.49
N GLY A 332 5.19 -0.21 17.85
CA GLY A 332 5.97 0.99 17.66
C GLY A 332 5.65 1.78 16.40
N ARG A 333 6.67 2.46 15.87
CA ARG A 333 6.56 3.34 14.68
C ARG A 333 6.25 2.54 13.43
N TRP A 334 6.81 1.35 13.32
CA TRP A 334 6.71 0.50 12.13
C TRP A 334 5.54 -0.48 12.16
N ARG A 335 4.62 -0.37 13.13
CA ARG A 335 3.42 -1.23 13.23
C ARG A 335 2.47 -1.21 12.04
N ARG A 336 2.65 -0.23 11.14
CA ARG A 336 1.86 -0.07 9.92
C ARG A 336 2.61 -0.48 8.65
N ALA A 337 3.85 -0.97 8.78
CA ALA A 337 4.65 -1.37 7.64
C ALA A 337 4.14 -2.70 7.05
N ASP A 338 4.03 -2.75 5.73
CA ASP A 338 3.78 -3.97 4.96
C ASP A 338 5.10 -4.64 4.52
N VAL A 339 6.15 -3.84 4.33
CA VAL A 339 7.46 -4.28 3.84
C VAL A 339 8.57 -3.73 4.72
N CYS A 340 9.26 -4.61 5.43
CA CYS A 340 10.36 -4.24 6.30
C CYS A 340 11.68 -4.44 5.57
N ASN A 341 12.48 -3.37 5.48
CA ASN A 341 13.86 -3.49 5.09
C ASN A 341 14.76 -3.56 6.33
N PHE A 342 15.79 -4.39 6.26
CA PHE A 342 16.78 -4.53 7.31
C PHE A 342 18.18 -4.32 6.73
N TRP A 343 18.81 -3.21 7.11
CA TRP A 343 20.22 -2.99 6.86
C TRP A 343 20.81 -2.08 7.95
N THR A 344 22.09 -2.28 8.25
CA THR A 344 22.86 -1.48 9.19
C THR A 344 23.70 -0.46 8.41
N LEU A 345 24.82 0.03 8.96
CA LEU A 345 25.67 1.01 8.28
C LEU A 345 26.31 0.40 7.02
N ASP A 346 26.21 1.14 5.91
CA ASP A 346 26.88 0.79 4.66
C ASP A 346 28.40 0.81 4.82
N GLY A 347 29.06 -0.22 4.31
CA GLY A 347 30.52 -0.36 4.43
C GLY A 347 31.03 -0.48 5.87
N GLY A 348 30.13 -0.63 6.85
CA GLY A 348 30.50 -0.82 8.25
C GLY A 348 31.26 -2.13 8.45
N LYS A 349 32.31 -2.09 9.27
CA LYS A 349 33.01 -3.32 9.69
C LYS A 349 32.09 -4.15 10.57
N TRP A 350 32.03 -5.44 10.29
CA TRP A 350 31.26 -6.40 11.06
C TRP A 350 32.16 -7.14 12.04
N CYS A 351 31.60 -7.38 13.22
CA CYS A 351 31.73 -8.68 13.86
C CYS A 351 30.31 -9.27 13.93
#